data_AF-A0A1B6ZE31-F1
#
_entry.id   AF-A0A1B6ZE31-F1
#
_cell.length_a   1.000
_cell.length_b   1.000
_cell.length_c   1.000
_cell.angle_alpha   90.00
_cell.angle_beta   90.00
_cell.angle_gamma   90.00
#
_symmetry.space_group_name_H-M   'P 1'
#
loop_
_entity.id
_entity.type
_entity.pdbx_description
1 polymer ?
#
loop_
_entity_poly.entity_id
_entity_poly.type
_entity_poly.pdbx_seq_one_letter_code
_entity_poly.pdbx_strand_id
1 'polypeptide(L)'
;MFSTIDGAKKRANKLHKIFQRCGFEFPLHKSQYAVARAGGFRDWHDLTRSLKRQERDCDSTDFRRKLIEALPVPCHAPTLAWLNREPEDRASDPDIPPGWHRYVFPYQFATAVRHRHSPAIKRGSGPGQNLRENMGSGVLINIHGGRNPYPRLEPDTLAFIFHGSPEMIFGIDSQHSRFAQELQTLQDAGVIELRRNQVVILSPDRDEIHSRVLDSQIDKARHWMSEPGNMKEKADALRNALAVIGIEDALRRSETLLQYGSDSYVHRSGPIQDILSDIAGAGEVLAFARFYEFAATIWSHDARRLRDLVPAKILNQYFAGYLGFAGSPPLFKFTNDNPKWAESLKSTLSDPVKFEQTVQRMTEAIELAA
;
A
#
# COMPACT_ATOMS: atom_id res chain seq x y z
N MET A 1 -19.70 3.67 -5.61
CA MET A 1 -20.85 3.01 -6.24
C MET A 1 -21.28 3.66 -7.56
N PHE A 2 -21.68 2.85 -8.53
CA PHE A 2 -22.32 3.26 -9.78
C PHE A 2 -23.45 2.28 -10.07
N SER A 3 -24.59 2.77 -10.55
CA SER A 3 -25.71 1.92 -11.02
C SER A 3 -25.78 1.87 -12.56
N THR A 4 -25.01 2.71 -13.26
CA THR A 4 -25.04 2.87 -14.71
C THR A 4 -23.66 2.71 -15.36
N ILE A 5 -23.65 2.42 -16.67
CA ILE A 5 -22.42 2.31 -17.47
C ILE A 5 -21.64 3.63 -17.48
N ASP A 6 -22.32 4.77 -17.58
CA ASP A 6 -21.66 6.07 -17.57
C ASP A 6 -21.08 6.40 -16.20
N GLY A 7 -21.74 5.98 -15.12
CA GLY A 7 -21.19 6.03 -13.77
C GLY A 7 -19.91 5.20 -13.64
N ALA A 8 -19.90 3.98 -14.18
CA ALA A 8 -18.72 3.11 -14.21
C ALA A 8 -17.57 3.76 -14.99
N LYS A 9 -17.85 4.30 -16.18
CA LYS A 9 -16.86 4.98 -17.03
C LYS A 9 -16.25 6.20 -16.32
N LYS A 10 -17.08 7.04 -15.71
CA LYS A 10 -16.63 8.22 -14.94
C LYS A 10 -15.70 7.80 -13.81
N ARG A 11 -16.00 6.72 -13.09
CA ARG A 11 -15.14 6.20 -12.02
C ARG A 11 -13.83 5.63 -12.54
N ALA A 12 -13.85 4.81 -13.59
CA ALA A 12 -12.62 4.26 -14.18
C ALA A 12 -11.70 5.37 -14.71
N ASN A 13 -12.27 6.40 -15.35
CA ASN A 13 -11.52 7.58 -15.79
C ASN A 13 -10.95 8.38 -14.62
N LYS A 14 -11.70 8.56 -13.52
CA LYS A 14 -11.20 9.25 -12.33
C LYS A 14 -10.05 8.46 -11.70
N LEU A 15 -10.19 7.14 -11.57
CA LEU A 15 -9.15 6.25 -11.05
C LEU A 15 -7.87 6.30 -11.91
N HIS A 16 -8.01 6.22 -13.23
CA HIS A 16 -6.87 6.38 -14.15
C HIS A 16 -6.18 7.74 -14.01
N LYS A 17 -6.93 8.84 -13.90
CA LYS A 17 -6.37 10.18 -13.68
C LYS A 17 -5.64 10.31 -12.34
N ILE A 18 -6.11 9.63 -11.29
CA ILE A 18 -5.42 9.60 -9.99
C ILE A 18 -4.05 8.94 -10.15
N PHE A 19 -4.00 7.77 -10.77
CA PHE A 19 -2.73 7.07 -11.01
C PHE A 19 -1.75 7.90 -11.84
N GLN A 20 -2.22 8.57 -12.90
CA GLN A 20 -1.38 9.49 -13.67
C GLN A 20 -0.81 10.62 -12.80
N ARG A 21 -1.59 11.20 -11.89
CA ARG A 21 -1.13 12.26 -10.97
C ARG A 21 -0.19 11.76 -9.87
N CYS A 22 -0.26 10.47 -9.54
CA CYS A 22 0.71 9.83 -8.66
C CYS A 22 2.03 9.50 -9.37
N GLY A 23 2.08 9.58 -10.71
CA GLY A 23 3.24 9.19 -11.50
C GLY A 23 3.24 7.71 -11.89
N PHE A 24 2.06 7.08 -11.97
CA PHE A 24 1.94 5.70 -12.41
C PHE A 24 1.60 5.59 -13.89
N GLU A 25 2.20 4.60 -14.54
CA GLU A 25 1.86 4.17 -15.89
C GLU A 25 0.86 2.99 -15.79
N PHE A 26 -0.39 3.30 -15.44
CA PHE A 26 -1.46 2.31 -15.30
C PHE A 26 -2.55 2.51 -16.36
N PRO A 27 -2.68 1.62 -17.36
CA PRO A 27 -3.60 1.82 -18.48
C PRO A 27 -5.08 1.91 -18.07
N LEU A 28 -5.86 2.71 -18.81
CA LEU A 28 -7.29 2.90 -18.56
C LEU A 28 -8.09 1.58 -18.55
N HIS A 29 -7.75 0.64 -19.44
CA HIS A 29 -8.45 -0.65 -19.50
C HIS A 29 -8.28 -1.47 -18.21
N LYS A 30 -7.14 -1.32 -17.50
CA LYS A 30 -6.94 -1.96 -16.19
C LYS A 30 -7.77 -1.27 -15.10
N SER A 31 -7.88 0.06 -15.14
CA SER A 31 -8.81 0.79 -14.26
C SER A 31 -10.27 0.39 -14.48
N GLN A 32 -10.67 0.18 -15.74
CA GLN A 32 -12.00 -0.33 -16.10
C GLN A 32 -12.23 -1.74 -15.55
N TYR A 33 -11.25 -2.63 -15.69
CA TYR A 33 -11.29 -3.97 -15.13
C TYR A 33 -11.47 -3.94 -13.60
N ALA A 34 -10.65 -3.15 -12.89
CA ALA A 34 -10.73 -3.04 -11.43
C ALA A 34 -12.10 -2.51 -10.96
N VAL A 35 -12.64 -1.49 -11.63
CA VAL A 35 -13.99 -0.95 -11.34
C VAL A 35 -15.10 -1.97 -11.62
N ALA A 36 -14.96 -2.80 -12.66
CA ALA A 36 -15.92 -3.86 -12.95
C ALA A 36 -15.89 -4.96 -11.88
N ARG A 37 -14.70 -5.43 -11.50
CA ARG A 37 -14.51 -6.40 -10.41
C ARG A 37 -15.09 -5.88 -9.09
N ALA A 38 -14.83 -4.60 -8.78
CA ALA A 38 -15.37 -3.94 -7.60
C ALA A 38 -16.90 -3.93 -7.57
N GLY A 39 -17.55 -3.76 -8.72
CA GLY A 39 -19.01 -3.84 -8.86
C GLY A 39 -19.59 -5.25 -8.85
N GLY A 40 -18.76 -6.29 -8.63
CA GLY A 40 -19.19 -7.69 -8.64
C GLY A 40 -19.36 -8.30 -10.03
N PHE A 41 -18.78 -7.69 -11.07
CA PHE A 41 -18.78 -8.23 -12.43
C PHE A 41 -17.49 -9.00 -12.71
N ARG A 42 -17.53 -9.91 -13.70
CA ARG A 42 -16.34 -10.65 -14.12
C ARG A 42 -15.32 -9.73 -14.79
N ASP A 43 -15.79 -8.88 -15.70
CA ASP A 43 -14.98 -7.95 -16.48
C ASP A 43 -15.85 -6.78 -17.02
N TRP A 44 -15.23 -5.89 -17.80
CA TRP A 44 -15.90 -4.72 -18.35
C TRP A 44 -17.01 -5.04 -19.37
N HIS A 45 -16.87 -6.13 -20.13
CA HIS A 45 -17.88 -6.57 -21.09
C HIS A 45 -19.11 -7.12 -20.37
N ASP A 46 -18.90 -7.91 -19.32
CA ASP A 46 -19.95 -8.42 -18.44
C ASP A 46 -20.73 -7.28 -17.76
N LEU A 47 -20.03 -6.29 -17.21
CA LEU A 47 -20.64 -5.07 -16.66
C LEU A 47 -21.51 -4.36 -17.70
N THR A 48 -20.96 -4.13 -18.90
CA THR A 48 -21.67 -3.42 -19.97
C THR A 48 -22.91 -4.17 -20.44
N ARG A 49 -22.87 -5.50 -20.47
CA ARG A 49 -24.02 -6.34 -20.84
C ARG A 49 -25.10 -6.33 -19.75
N SER A 50 -24.68 -6.43 -18.49
CA SER A 50 -25.57 -6.56 -17.34
C SER A 50 -26.30 -5.25 -17.03
N LEU A 51 -25.56 -4.12 -16.99
CA LEU A 51 -26.15 -2.80 -16.70
C LEU A 51 -27.00 -2.23 -17.85
N LYS A 52 -26.92 -2.81 -19.05
CA LYS A 52 -27.90 -2.51 -20.11
C LYS A 52 -29.29 -3.08 -19.82
N ARG A 53 -29.36 -4.14 -19.00
CA ARG A 53 -30.60 -4.86 -18.72
C ARG A 53 -31.26 -4.39 -17.43
N GLN A 54 -30.47 -4.13 -16.40
CA GLN A 54 -30.98 -3.78 -15.08
C GLN A 54 -29.93 -2.99 -14.28
N GLU A 55 -30.38 -1.95 -13.58
CA GLU A 55 -29.54 -1.28 -12.58
C GLU A 55 -29.28 -2.22 -11.40
N ARG A 56 -28.07 -2.17 -10.85
CA ARG A 56 -27.68 -2.99 -9.72
C ARG A 56 -26.98 -2.13 -8.68
N ASP A 57 -27.52 -2.13 -7.47
CA ASP A 57 -26.84 -1.56 -6.31
C ASP A 57 -25.76 -2.51 -5.80
N CYS A 58 -24.65 -1.92 -5.35
CA CYS A 58 -23.51 -2.64 -4.82
C CYS A 58 -23.16 -2.01 -3.47
N ASP A 59 -23.18 -2.80 -2.40
CA ASP A 59 -22.81 -2.31 -1.09
C ASP A 59 -21.48 -1.54 -1.13
N SER A 60 -21.49 -0.36 -0.48
CA SER A 60 -20.39 0.59 -0.63
C SER A 60 -19.10 0.11 0.02
N THR A 61 -19.19 -0.64 1.12
CA THR A 61 -18.05 -1.20 1.83
C THR A 61 -17.46 -2.34 1.02
N ASP A 62 -18.34 -3.20 0.53
CA ASP A 62 -18.00 -4.35 -0.30
C ASP A 62 -17.36 -3.93 -1.64
N PHE A 63 -17.83 -2.82 -2.22
CA PHE A 63 -17.22 -2.19 -3.40
C PHE A 63 -15.78 -1.73 -3.14
N ARG A 64 -15.53 -1.04 -2.01
CA ARG A 64 -14.21 -0.49 -1.67
C ARG A 64 -13.20 -1.63 -1.52
N ARG A 65 -13.56 -2.65 -0.74
CA ARG A 65 -12.73 -3.85 -0.53
C ARG A 65 -12.38 -4.53 -1.85
N LYS A 66 -13.38 -4.86 -2.68
CA LYS A 66 -13.17 -5.53 -3.97
C LYS A 66 -12.37 -4.66 -4.96
N LEU A 67 -12.46 -3.33 -4.86
CA LEU A 67 -11.64 -2.44 -5.68
C LEU A 67 -10.17 -2.53 -5.31
N ILE A 68 -9.84 -2.51 -4.01
CA ILE A 68 -8.46 -2.65 -3.54
C ILE A 68 -7.90 -4.03 -3.91
N GLU A 69 -8.68 -5.10 -3.71
CA GLU A 69 -8.30 -6.48 -4.10
C GLU A 69 -8.01 -6.62 -5.60
N ALA A 70 -8.70 -5.86 -6.45
CA ALA A 70 -8.53 -5.92 -7.90
C ALA A 70 -7.35 -5.09 -8.43
N LEU A 71 -6.65 -4.34 -7.57
CA LEU A 71 -5.56 -3.45 -7.94
C LEU A 71 -4.19 -3.98 -7.45
N PRO A 72 -3.09 -3.72 -8.19
CA PRO A 72 -1.74 -3.95 -7.68
C PRO A 72 -1.47 -3.16 -6.39
N VAL A 73 -0.61 -3.71 -5.52
CA VAL A 73 -0.29 -3.12 -4.20
C VAL A 73 0.10 -1.64 -4.26
N PRO A 74 0.92 -1.14 -5.21
CA PRO A 74 1.27 0.29 -5.27
C PRO A 74 0.04 1.20 -5.46
N CYS A 75 -1.03 0.68 -6.05
CA CYS A 75 -2.26 1.40 -6.29
C CYS A 75 -3.18 1.49 -5.07
N HIS A 76 -2.93 0.72 -4.00
CA HIS A 76 -3.82 0.66 -2.83
C HIS A 76 -3.90 2.01 -2.11
N ALA A 77 -2.76 2.53 -1.66
CA ALA A 77 -2.68 3.80 -0.93
C ALA A 77 -3.31 5.01 -1.68
N PRO A 78 -3.00 5.29 -2.96
CA PRO A 78 -3.63 6.42 -3.66
C PRO A 78 -5.12 6.19 -3.93
N THR A 79 -5.56 4.93 -4.07
CA THR A 79 -6.99 4.60 -4.21
C THR A 79 -7.73 4.83 -2.90
N LEU A 80 -7.18 4.40 -1.76
CA LEU A 80 -7.75 4.66 -0.43
C LEU A 80 -7.82 6.16 -0.14
N ALA A 81 -6.75 6.91 -0.41
CA ALA A 81 -6.73 8.36 -0.25
C ALA A 81 -7.86 9.04 -1.07
N TRP A 82 -8.07 8.60 -2.31
CA TRP A 82 -9.19 9.09 -3.13
C TRP A 82 -10.56 8.71 -2.56
N LEU A 83 -10.75 7.45 -2.15
CA LEU A 83 -12.01 6.96 -1.59
C LEU A 83 -12.37 7.67 -0.26
N ASN A 84 -11.36 8.06 0.51
CA ASN A 84 -11.48 8.83 1.75
C ASN A 84 -11.56 10.34 1.54
N ARG A 85 -11.47 10.79 0.28
CA ARG A 85 -11.46 12.23 -0.08
C ARG A 85 -10.36 12.99 0.65
N GLU A 86 -9.20 12.34 0.83
CA GLU A 86 -8.03 13.02 1.36
C GLU A 86 -7.65 14.21 0.46
N PRO A 87 -7.12 15.30 1.03
CA PRO A 87 -6.59 16.40 0.24
C PRO A 87 -5.55 15.89 -0.77
N GLU A 88 -5.65 16.41 -2.00
CA GLU A 88 -4.69 16.07 -3.04
C GLU A 88 -3.29 16.56 -2.67
N ASP A 89 -2.28 15.72 -2.90
CA ASP A 89 -0.89 16.14 -2.75
C ASP A 89 -0.62 17.32 -3.70
N ARG A 90 0.23 18.25 -3.26
CA ARG A 90 0.63 19.42 -4.06
C ARG A 90 1.93 19.11 -4.77
N ALA A 91 1.99 19.45 -6.06
CA ALA A 91 3.24 19.38 -6.80
C ALA A 91 4.21 20.43 -6.23
N SER A 92 5.43 19.99 -5.92
CA SER A 92 6.53 20.89 -5.55
C SER A 92 7.12 21.59 -6.77
N ASP A 93 6.97 20.99 -7.96
CA ASP A 93 7.49 21.47 -9.24
C ASP A 93 6.50 21.08 -10.37
N PRO A 94 6.25 21.92 -11.40
CA PRO A 94 5.38 21.60 -12.54
C PRO A 94 5.71 20.27 -13.24
N ASP A 95 6.98 19.85 -13.25
CA ASP A 95 7.45 18.65 -13.93
C ASP A 95 7.30 17.38 -13.07
N ILE A 96 6.90 17.51 -11.79
CA ILE A 96 6.71 16.41 -10.84
C ILE A 96 5.21 16.14 -10.66
N PRO A 97 4.74 14.90 -10.92
CA PRO A 97 3.38 14.53 -10.57
C PRO A 97 3.14 14.73 -9.06
N PRO A 98 2.04 15.38 -8.63
CA PRO A 98 1.88 15.81 -7.24
C PRO A 98 2.06 14.70 -6.18
N GLY A 99 1.64 13.47 -6.47
CA GLY A 99 1.75 12.34 -5.54
C GLY A 99 3.07 11.55 -5.65
N TRP A 100 3.97 11.95 -6.55
CA TRP A 100 5.13 11.14 -6.93
C TRP A 100 6.06 10.81 -5.76
N HIS A 101 6.38 11.80 -4.92
CA HIS A 101 7.23 11.59 -3.74
C HIS A 101 6.60 10.64 -2.71
N ARG A 102 5.27 10.59 -2.66
CA ARG A 102 4.54 9.75 -1.70
C ARG A 102 4.40 8.32 -2.22
N TYR A 103 4.09 8.15 -3.50
CA TYR A 103 3.66 6.86 -4.04
C TYR A 103 4.68 6.17 -4.97
N VAL A 104 5.58 6.92 -5.62
CA VAL A 104 6.57 6.37 -6.57
C VAL A 104 7.96 6.32 -5.95
N PHE A 105 8.40 7.42 -5.34
CA PHE A 105 9.75 7.54 -4.79
C PHE A 105 10.16 6.41 -3.83
N PRO A 106 9.30 5.91 -2.91
CA PRO A 106 9.69 4.80 -2.03
C PRO A 106 10.10 3.54 -2.81
N TYR A 107 9.35 3.21 -3.86
CA TYR A 107 9.65 2.07 -4.74
C TYR A 107 10.93 2.30 -5.55
N GLN A 108 11.12 3.52 -6.04
CA GLN A 108 12.31 3.90 -6.80
C GLN A 108 13.58 3.77 -5.96
N PHE A 109 13.53 4.30 -4.74
CA PHE A 109 14.66 4.23 -3.82
C PHE A 109 14.97 2.78 -3.43
N ALA A 110 13.95 1.99 -3.11
CA ALA A 110 14.11 0.56 -2.83
C ALA A 110 14.74 -0.18 -4.02
N THR A 111 14.27 0.09 -5.23
CA THR A 111 14.77 -0.52 -6.48
C THR A 111 16.22 -0.12 -6.76
N ALA A 112 16.56 1.16 -6.59
CA ALA A 112 17.94 1.64 -6.74
C ALA A 112 18.89 0.92 -5.77
N VAL A 113 18.51 0.84 -4.49
CA VAL A 113 19.31 0.13 -3.48
C VAL A 113 19.48 -1.34 -3.85
N ARG A 114 18.42 -2.00 -4.33
CA ARG A 114 18.51 -3.41 -4.69
C ARG A 114 19.39 -3.65 -5.92
N HIS A 115 19.22 -2.83 -6.97
CA HIS A 115 20.04 -2.88 -8.17
C HIS A 115 21.53 -2.69 -7.89
N ARG A 116 21.87 -1.79 -6.97
CA ARG A 116 23.26 -1.57 -6.55
C ARG A 116 23.93 -2.85 -6.02
N HIS A 117 23.18 -3.84 -5.56
CA HIS A 117 23.68 -5.13 -5.08
C HIS A 117 23.59 -6.25 -6.13
N SER A 118 23.08 -5.98 -7.34
CA SER A 118 22.93 -7.01 -8.37
C SER A 118 24.29 -7.43 -8.96
N PRO A 119 24.49 -8.72 -9.27
CA PRO A 119 25.71 -9.19 -9.92
C PRO A 119 25.96 -8.53 -11.28
N ALA A 120 24.90 -8.26 -12.06
CA ALA A 120 24.99 -7.63 -13.37
C ALA A 120 25.61 -6.22 -13.28
N ILE A 121 25.27 -5.47 -12.24
CA ILE A 121 25.85 -4.15 -12.00
C ILE A 121 27.27 -4.27 -11.46
N LYS A 122 27.50 -5.08 -10.41
CA LYS A 122 28.79 -5.17 -9.70
C LYS A 122 29.89 -5.98 -10.39
N ARG A 123 29.65 -6.64 -11.53
CA ARG A 123 30.63 -7.54 -12.15
C ARG A 123 31.92 -6.84 -12.60
N GLY A 124 33.06 -7.16 -11.99
CA GLY A 124 34.37 -6.63 -12.38
C GLY A 124 34.73 -5.32 -11.66
N SER A 125 35.65 -4.54 -12.21
CA SER A 125 36.08 -3.24 -11.67
C SER A 125 36.34 -2.20 -12.77
N GLY A 126 36.33 -0.92 -12.40
CA GLY A 126 36.72 0.19 -13.28
C GLY A 126 35.59 0.77 -14.15
N PRO A 127 35.91 1.39 -15.30
CA PRO A 127 34.96 2.21 -16.06
C PRO A 127 33.68 1.49 -16.52
N GLY A 128 33.77 0.21 -16.86
CA GLY A 128 32.59 -0.59 -17.26
C GLY A 128 31.62 -0.84 -16.10
N GLN A 129 32.15 -1.11 -14.90
CA GLN A 129 31.32 -1.23 -13.69
C GLN A 129 30.64 0.09 -13.37
N ASN A 130 31.38 1.20 -13.41
CA ASN A 130 30.82 2.53 -13.13
C ASN A 130 29.69 2.88 -14.11
N LEU A 131 29.85 2.60 -15.41
CA LEU A 131 28.78 2.80 -16.39
C LEU A 131 27.53 1.98 -16.07
N ARG A 132 27.69 0.71 -15.70
CA ARG A 132 26.54 -0.14 -15.35
C ARG A 132 25.86 0.33 -14.05
N GLU A 133 26.64 0.76 -13.06
CA GLU A 133 26.12 1.38 -11.85
C GLU A 133 25.31 2.64 -12.16
N ASN A 134 25.85 3.53 -13.01
CA ASN A 134 25.19 4.76 -13.42
C ASN A 134 23.88 4.49 -14.17
N MET A 135 23.89 3.59 -15.16
CA MET A 135 22.72 3.28 -15.97
C MET A 135 21.64 2.51 -15.20
N GLY A 136 22.01 1.56 -14.34
CA GLY A 136 21.04 0.70 -13.65
C GLY A 136 20.50 1.27 -12.35
N SER A 137 21.39 1.78 -11.48
CA SER A 137 21.02 2.32 -10.16
C SER A 137 21.11 3.84 -10.11
N GLY A 138 22.10 4.44 -10.78
CA GLY A 138 22.38 5.87 -10.68
C GLY A 138 21.28 6.73 -11.28
N VAL A 139 20.72 6.30 -12.43
CA VAL A 139 19.59 6.96 -13.08
C VAL A 139 18.37 7.07 -12.16
N LEU A 140 18.13 6.05 -11.32
CA LEU A 140 17.04 6.02 -10.35
C LEU A 140 17.25 6.95 -9.15
N ILE A 141 18.42 7.54 -8.96
CA ILE A 141 18.66 8.53 -7.90
C ILE A 141 19.20 9.86 -8.46
N ASN A 142 19.10 10.04 -9.78
CA ASN A 142 19.53 11.24 -10.50
C ASN A 142 20.99 11.67 -10.21
N ILE A 143 21.94 10.74 -10.26
CA ILE A 143 23.35 11.00 -9.90
C ILE A 143 24.02 12.14 -10.72
N HIS A 144 23.55 12.38 -11.94
CA HIS A 144 24.11 13.42 -12.82
C HIS A 144 23.48 14.79 -12.59
N GLY A 145 22.45 14.88 -11.74
CA GLY A 145 21.68 16.10 -11.53
C GLY A 145 20.97 16.57 -12.80
N GLY A 146 20.51 17.82 -12.78
CA GLY A 146 19.80 18.43 -13.91
C GLY A 146 18.34 18.00 -14.05
N ARG A 147 17.72 18.40 -15.17
CA ARG A 147 16.30 18.15 -15.49
C ARG A 147 16.11 16.79 -16.16
N ASN A 148 16.52 15.71 -15.49
CA ASN A 148 16.14 14.38 -15.92
C ASN A 148 14.63 14.17 -15.71
N PRO A 149 13.92 13.54 -16.66
CA PRO A 149 12.51 13.28 -16.49
C PRO A 149 12.29 12.35 -15.29
N TYR A 150 11.32 12.69 -14.45
CA TYR A 150 10.93 11.82 -13.34
C TYR A 150 10.36 10.51 -13.89
N PRO A 151 10.86 9.34 -13.45
CA PRO A 151 10.36 8.08 -13.95
C PRO A 151 8.93 7.86 -13.50
N ARG A 152 8.16 7.18 -14.35
CA ARG A 152 6.84 6.65 -13.99
C ARG A 152 6.95 5.22 -13.51
N LEU A 153 6.14 4.86 -12.51
CA LEU A 153 6.08 3.49 -12.00
C LEU A 153 5.03 2.68 -12.78
N GLU A 154 5.39 1.52 -13.30
CA GLU A 154 4.45 0.52 -13.78
C GLU A 154 4.01 -0.38 -12.59
N PRO A 155 2.79 -0.25 -12.05
CA PRO A 155 2.46 -0.86 -10.76
C PRO A 155 2.44 -2.39 -10.74
N ASP A 156 2.26 -3.05 -11.88
CA ASP A 156 2.19 -4.51 -11.97
C ASP A 156 3.57 -5.19 -11.86
N THR A 157 4.59 -4.55 -12.44
CA THR A 157 5.96 -5.06 -12.57
C THR A 157 6.96 -4.34 -11.67
N LEU A 158 6.57 -3.19 -11.10
CA LEU A 158 7.42 -2.22 -10.43
C LEU A 158 8.58 -1.69 -11.29
N ALA A 159 8.43 -1.74 -12.62
CA ALA A 159 9.39 -1.15 -13.53
C ALA A 159 9.28 0.39 -13.54
N PHE A 160 10.41 1.06 -13.77
CA PHE A 160 10.50 2.52 -13.88
C PHE A 160 10.69 2.94 -15.32
N ILE A 161 9.74 3.70 -15.85
CA ILE A 161 9.71 4.16 -17.23
C ILE A 161 10.19 5.60 -17.29
N PHE A 162 11.33 5.81 -17.92
CA PHE A 162 11.83 7.13 -18.30
C PHE A 162 11.43 7.40 -19.75
N HIS A 163 10.72 8.50 -19.99
CA HIS A 163 10.36 8.94 -21.34
C HIS A 163 11.50 9.76 -21.94
N GLY A 164 12.05 9.29 -23.06
CA GLY A 164 13.20 9.92 -23.73
C GLY A 164 14.11 8.90 -24.40
N SER A 165 15.08 9.39 -25.16
CA SER A 165 16.12 8.56 -25.75
C SER A 165 17.21 8.22 -24.72
N PRO A 166 18.00 7.14 -24.92
CA PRO A 166 19.11 6.82 -24.04
C PRO A 166 20.08 7.99 -23.81
N GLU A 167 20.34 8.79 -24.84
CA GLU A 167 21.23 9.95 -24.76
C GLU A 167 20.67 11.02 -23.82
N MET A 168 19.35 11.22 -23.84
CA MET A 168 18.67 12.15 -22.93
C MET A 168 18.72 11.66 -21.48
N ILE A 169 18.51 10.35 -21.26
CA ILE A 169 18.38 9.77 -19.92
C ILE A 169 19.74 9.56 -19.24
N PHE A 170 20.75 9.11 -20.00
CA PHE A 170 22.07 8.79 -19.45
C PHE A 170 23.09 9.92 -19.65
N GLY A 171 22.75 10.96 -20.43
CA GLY A 171 23.55 12.17 -20.56
C GLY A 171 24.98 11.88 -20.98
N ILE A 172 25.95 12.34 -20.19
CA ILE A 172 27.39 12.20 -20.48
C ILE A 172 27.84 10.73 -20.59
N ASP A 173 27.18 9.80 -19.89
CA ASP A 173 27.52 8.38 -19.96
C ASP A 173 27.27 7.81 -21.36
N SER A 174 26.26 8.33 -22.08
CA SER A 174 25.94 7.90 -23.45
C SER A 174 27.06 8.16 -24.46
N GLN A 175 27.97 9.09 -24.13
CA GLN A 175 29.11 9.45 -24.97
C GLN A 175 30.34 8.58 -24.70
N HIS A 176 30.31 7.74 -23.67
CA HIS A 176 31.44 6.90 -23.32
C HIS A 176 31.62 5.77 -24.35
N SER A 177 32.86 5.47 -24.74
CA SER A 177 33.17 4.47 -25.79
C SER A 177 32.64 3.06 -25.52
N ARG A 178 32.50 2.71 -24.23
CA ARG A 178 31.94 1.42 -23.76
C ARG A 178 30.43 1.42 -23.54
N PHE A 179 29.74 2.55 -23.71
CA PHE A 179 28.32 2.70 -23.34
C PHE A 179 27.44 1.61 -23.98
N ALA A 180 27.52 1.43 -25.30
CA ALA A 180 26.70 0.45 -26.02
C ALA A 180 26.93 -1.00 -25.53
N GLN A 181 28.18 -1.37 -25.24
CA GLN A 181 28.53 -2.69 -24.72
C GLN A 181 27.94 -2.93 -23.33
N GLU A 182 28.07 -1.95 -22.44
CA GLU A 182 27.58 -2.06 -21.07
C GLU A 182 26.04 -1.98 -20.99
N LEU A 183 25.42 -1.20 -21.88
CA LEU A 183 23.97 -1.16 -22.04
C LEU A 183 23.43 -2.52 -22.48
N GLN A 184 24.03 -3.13 -23.51
CA GLN A 184 23.65 -4.48 -23.94
C GLN A 184 23.80 -5.50 -22.81
N THR A 185 24.87 -5.41 -22.01
CA THR A 185 25.08 -6.27 -20.83
C THR A 185 23.93 -6.14 -19.82
N LEU A 186 23.43 -4.93 -19.60
CA LEU A 186 22.28 -4.70 -18.71
C LEU A 186 20.95 -5.15 -19.32
N GLN A 187 20.80 -5.08 -20.65
CA GLN A 187 19.63 -5.63 -21.35
C GLN A 187 19.59 -7.15 -21.27
N ASP A 188 20.73 -7.81 -21.53
CA ASP A 188 20.85 -9.27 -21.44
C ASP A 188 20.60 -9.78 -20.01
N ALA A 189 20.96 -8.98 -19.01
CA ALA A 189 20.72 -9.28 -17.60
C ALA A 189 19.30 -8.95 -17.11
N GLY A 190 18.43 -8.40 -17.97
CA GLY A 190 17.07 -8.01 -17.58
C GLY A 190 17.02 -6.85 -16.59
N VAL A 191 18.01 -5.96 -16.59
CA VAL A 191 18.02 -4.74 -15.76
C VAL A 191 17.39 -3.56 -16.51
N ILE A 192 17.67 -3.46 -17.81
CA ILE A 192 17.19 -2.36 -18.66
C ILE A 192 16.46 -2.95 -19.87
N GLU A 193 15.34 -2.33 -20.24
CA GLU A 193 14.67 -2.56 -21.51
C GLU A 193 14.56 -1.23 -22.26
N LEU A 194 14.92 -1.22 -23.54
CA LEU A 194 14.72 -0.08 -24.42
C LEU A 194 13.43 -0.28 -25.20
N ARG A 195 12.50 0.68 -25.08
CA ARG A 195 11.30 0.76 -25.91
C ARG A 195 11.37 2.01 -26.77
N ARG A 196 10.45 2.16 -27.73
CA ARG A 196 10.40 3.35 -28.59
C ARG A 196 10.29 4.62 -27.73
N ASN A 197 11.36 5.43 -27.71
CA ASN A 197 11.47 6.66 -26.92
C ASN A 197 11.26 6.46 -25.40
N GLN A 198 11.66 5.31 -24.87
CA GLN A 198 11.63 5.03 -23.44
C GLN A 198 12.83 4.18 -23.01
N VAL A 199 13.35 4.49 -21.83
CA VAL A 199 14.27 3.63 -21.09
C VAL A 199 13.51 3.08 -19.89
N VAL A 200 13.44 1.75 -19.78
CA VAL A 200 12.72 1.07 -18.71
C VAL A 200 13.72 0.36 -17.82
N ILE A 201 13.74 0.71 -16.53
CA ILE A 201 14.52 0.01 -15.51
C ILE A 201 13.61 -1.04 -14.87
N LEU A 202 13.92 -2.32 -15.08
CA LEU A 202 13.12 -3.44 -14.60
C LEU A 202 13.36 -3.67 -13.11
N SER A 203 12.33 -4.10 -12.38
CA SER A 203 12.47 -4.41 -10.96
C SER A 203 13.18 -5.78 -10.79
N PRO A 204 14.19 -5.89 -9.91
CA PRO A 204 14.96 -7.13 -9.75
C PRO A 204 14.22 -8.21 -8.95
N ASP A 205 13.39 -7.82 -7.97
CA ASP A 205 12.56 -8.72 -7.16
C ASP A 205 11.36 -7.94 -6.61
N ARG A 206 10.18 -8.18 -7.17
CA ARG A 206 8.99 -7.40 -6.83
C ARG A 206 8.59 -7.53 -5.37
N ASP A 207 8.62 -8.75 -4.84
CA ASP A 207 8.10 -9.04 -3.51
C ASP A 207 9.08 -8.51 -2.45
N GLU A 208 10.39 -8.64 -2.68
CA GLU A 208 11.42 -8.01 -1.85
C GLU A 208 11.30 -6.47 -1.85
N ILE A 209 11.08 -5.85 -3.02
CA ILE A 209 10.88 -4.39 -3.10
C ILE A 209 9.64 -3.96 -2.32
N HIS A 210 8.52 -4.70 -2.42
CA HIS A 210 7.32 -4.42 -1.63
C HIS A 210 7.58 -4.48 -0.13
N SER A 211 8.18 -5.56 0.35
CA SER A 211 8.53 -5.71 1.78
C SER A 211 9.45 -4.59 2.24
N ARG A 212 10.45 -4.21 1.44
CA ARG A 212 11.36 -3.11 1.77
C ARG A 212 10.65 -1.76 1.86
N VAL A 213 9.70 -1.48 0.97
CA VAL A 213 8.90 -0.24 1.03
C VAL A 213 8.05 -0.21 2.28
N LEU A 214 7.40 -1.34 2.62
CA LEU A 214 6.61 -1.48 3.84
C LEU A 214 7.47 -1.19 5.08
N ASP A 215 8.58 -1.89 5.23
CA ASP A 215 9.49 -1.76 6.37
C ASP A 215 10.03 -0.34 6.47
N SER A 216 10.45 0.25 5.34
CA SER A 216 10.98 1.62 5.32
C SER A 216 9.96 2.67 5.75
N GLN A 217 8.66 2.50 5.46
CA GLN A 217 7.63 3.44 5.89
C GLN A 217 7.33 3.30 7.39
N ILE A 218 7.29 2.06 7.89
CA ILE A 218 7.14 1.79 9.33
C ILE A 218 8.34 2.33 10.11
N ASP A 219 9.56 2.11 9.61
CA ASP A 219 10.80 2.62 10.21
C ASP A 219 10.83 4.14 10.22
N LYS A 220 10.41 4.79 9.13
CA LYS A 220 10.29 6.25 9.07
C LYS A 220 9.28 6.77 10.10
N ALA A 221 8.13 6.13 10.24
CA ALA A 221 7.15 6.49 11.27
C ALA A 221 7.72 6.31 12.68
N ARG A 222 8.38 5.18 12.96
CA ARG A 222 9.05 4.91 14.25
C ARG A 222 10.09 5.98 14.56
N HIS A 223 10.94 6.33 13.59
CA HIS A 223 11.96 7.37 13.75
C HIS A 223 11.33 8.73 14.10
N TRP A 224 10.35 9.20 13.31
CA TRP A 224 9.74 10.49 13.60
C TRP A 224 8.97 10.50 14.93
N MET A 225 8.39 9.37 15.34
CA MET A 225 7.73 9.26 16.64
C MET A 225 8.70 9.28 17.84
N SER A 226 9.99 8.96 17.64
CA SER A 226 11.00 9.12 18.69
C SER A 226 11.58 10.54 18.78
N GLU A 227 11.50 11.32 17.71
CA GLU A 227 12.04 12.68 17.69
C GLU A 227 11.12 13.68 18.41
N PRO A 228 11.68 14.67 19.16
CA PRO A 228 10.90 15.78 19.68
C PRO A 228 10.46 16.74 18.55
N GLY A 229 9.30 17.38 18.69
CA GLY A 229 8.80 18.37 17.70
C GLY A 229 8.31 17.77 16.38
N ASN A 230 8.39 18.54 15.29
CA ASN A 230 8.13 18.14 13.89
C ASN A 230 6.79 17.42 13.66
N MET A 231 5.70 18.03 14.14
CA MET A 231 4.35 17.44 14.09
C MET A 231 3.88 17.10 12.67
N LYS A 232 4.29 17.90 11.68
CA LYS A 232 3.94 17.65 10.28
C LYS A 232 4.61 16.38 9.77
N GLU A 233 5.91 16.23 10.01
CA GLU A 233 6.70 15.08 9.58
C GLU A 233 6.23 13.80 10.26
N LYS A 234 5.81 13.89 11.54
CA LYS A 234 5.15 12.79 12.26
C LYS A 234 3.82 12.41 11.64
N ALA A 235 2.94 13.38 11.37
CA ALA A 235 1.66 13.14 10.71
C ALA A 235 1.87 12.46 9.35
N ASP A 236 2.76 13.00 8.52
CA ASP A 236 3.05 12.49 7.18
C ASP A 236 3.65 11.07 7.24
N ALA A 237 4.57 10.81 8.17
CA ALA A 237 5.17 9.48 8.33
C ALA A 237 4.14 8.43 8.80
N LEU A 238 3.32 8.76 9.80
CA LEU A 238 2.23 7.90 10.26
C LEU A 238 1.21 7.64 9.15
N ARG A 239 0.75 8.70 8.47
CA ARG A 239 -0.21 8.61 7.34
C ARG A 239 0.31 7.68 6.25
N ASN A 240 1.58 7.82 5.87
CA ASN A 240 2.18 6.99 4.83
C ASN A 240 2.30 5.53 5.26
N ALA A 241 2.77 5.27 6.48
CA ALA A 241 2.88 3.92 7.00
C ALA A 241 1.51 3.23 7.07
N LEU A 242 0.50 3.91 7.64
CA LEU A 242 -0.89 3.44 7.70
C LEU A 242 -1.45 3.13 6.31
N ALA A 243 -1.25 4.01 5.33
CA ALA A 243 -1.75 3.79 3.98
C ALA A 243 -1.10 2.56 3.30
N VAL A 244 0.20 2.31 3.55
CA VAL A 244 0.94 1.19 2.95
C VAL A 244 0.58 -0.16 3.61
N ILE A 245 0.25 -0.18 4.90
CA ILE A 245 -0.31 -1.39 5.55
C ILE A 245 -1.79 -1.63 5.21
N GLY A 246 -2.41 -0.72 4.43
CA GLY A 246 -3.79 -0.83 3.95
C GLY A 246 -4.84 -0.38 4.95
N ILE A 247 -4.49 0.55 5.85
CA ILE A 247 -5.45 1.13 6.79
C ILE A 247 -6.29 2.22 6.11
N GLU A 248 -7.61 2.08 6.18
CA GLU A 248 -8.55 3.11 5.74
C GLU A 248 -8.42 4.38 6.60
N ASP A 249 -8.77 5.53 6.01
CA ASP A 249 -8.72 6.87 6.62
C ASP A 249 -7.37 7.20 7.29
N ALA A 250 -6.28 6.83 6.61
CA ALA A 250 -4.91 6.96 7.11
C ALA A 250 -4.56 8.39 7.57
N LEU A 251 -5.08 9.42 6.89
CA LEU A 251 -4.89 10.81 7.32
C LEU A 251 -5.51 11.06 8.69
N ARG A 252 -6.81 10.84 8.86
CA ARG A 252 -7.50 11.09 10.14
C ARG A 252 -6.91 10.23 11.26
N ARG A 253 -6.63 8.96 10.99
CA ARG A 253 -6.04 8.06 11.97
C ARG A 253 -4.63 8.47 12.38
N SER A 254 -3.84 9.05 11.46
CA SER A 254 -2.55 9.64 11.82
C SER A 254 -2.70 10.80 12.80
N GLU A 255 -3.70 11.67 12.62
CA GLU A 255 -3.99 12.79 13.53
C GLU A 255 -4.44 12.28 14.91
N THR A 256 -5.27 11.23 14.95
CA THR A 256 -5.64 10.55 16.21
C THR A 256 -4.39 10.02 16.92
N LEU A 257 -3.48 9.33 16.20
CA LEU A 257 -2.25 8.79 16.79
C LEU A 257 -1.28 9.86 17.31
N LEU A 258 -1.34 11.09 16.80
CA LEU A 258 -0.55 12.20 17.36
C LEU A 258 -1.00 12.58 18.78
N GLN A 259 -2.20 12.18 19.21
CA GLN A 259 -2.68 12.36 20.58
C GLN A 259 -2.13 11.30 21.55
N TYR A 260 -1.21 10.44 21.11
CA TYR A 260 -0.61 9.42 21.97
C TYR A 260 0.06 10.03 23.20
N GLY A 261 -0.42 9.64 24.38
CA GLY A 261 0.02 10.20 25.66
C GLY A 261 -0.50 11.59 25.99
N SER A 262 -1.56 12.06 25.32
CA SER A 262 -2.27 13.27 25.74
C SER A 262 -3.13 13.00 26.98
N ASP A 263 -3.40 14.06 27.73
CA ASP A 263 -4.27 14.03 28.92
C ASP A 263 -5.75 13.79 28.59
N SER A 264 -6.12 13.81 27.29
CA SER A 264 -7.46 13.47 26.83
C SER A 264 -7.81 11.99 27.03
N TYR A 265 -6.81 11.14 27.31
CA TYR A 265 -7.00 9.70 27.52
C TYR A 265 -6.54 9.26 28.89
N VAL A 266 -7.33 8.38 29.53
CA VAL A 266 -6.98 7.74 30.81
C VAL A 266 -5.68 6.91 30.71
N HIS A 267 -5.37 6.43 29.51
CA HIS A 267 -4.17 5.65 29.24
C HIS A 267 -3.43 6.20 28.02
N ARG A 268 -2.10 6.14 28.07
CA ARG A 268 -1.22 6.64 26.99
C ARG A 268 -1.60 6.12 25.60
N SER A 269 -1.93 4.83 25.52
CA SER A 269 -2.37 4.12 24.30
C SER A 269 -3.84 4.29 23.94
N GLY A 270 -4.57 5.20 24.58
CA GLY A 270 -5.98 5.49 24.28
C GLY A 270 -6.29 5.65 22.78
N PRO A 271 -5.55 6.50 22.04
CA PRO A 271 -5.77 6.65 20.58
C PRO A 271 -5.61 5.35 19.78
N ILE A 272 -4.69 4.48 20.19
CA ILE A 272 -4.46 3.19 19.53
C ILE A 272 -5.65 2.27 19.79
N GLN A 273 -6.19 2.28 21.01
CA GLN A 273 -7.34 1.48 21.40
C GLN A 273 -8.61 1.91 20.68
N ASP A 274 -8.79 3.21 20.45
CA ASP A 274 -9.92 3.74 19.68
C ASP A 274 -9.86 3.25 18.24
N ILE A 275 -8.71 3.41 17.58
CA ILE A 275 -8.52 2.92 16.20
C ILE A 275 -8.72 1.41 16.10
N LEU A 276 -8.20 0.61 17.05
CA LEU A 276 -8.45 -0.84 17.07
C LEU A 276 -9.95 -1.15 17.21
N SER A 277 -10.69 -0.36 17.99
CA SER A 277 -12.14 -0.53 18.15
C SER A 277 -12.88 -0.22 16.86
N ASP A 278 -12.53 0.89 16.21
CA ASP A 278 -13.14 1.33 14.96
C ASP A 278 -12.92 0.32 13.84
N ILE A 279 -11.70 -0.22 13.71
CA ILE A 279 -11.37 -1.27 12.72
C ILE A 279 -12.19 -2.53 12.98
N ALA A 280 -12.23 -3.00 14.23
CA ALA A 280 -12.98 -4.20 14.58
C ALA A 280 -14.50 -4.01 14.36
N GLY A 281 -15.04 -2.84 14.72
CA GLY A 281 -16.44 -2.49 14.51
C GLY A 281 -16.82 -2.33 13.03
N ALA A 282 -15.84 -2.05 12.16
CA ALA A 282 -16.01 -2.04 10.71
C ALA A 282 -15.92 -3.43 10.05
N GLY A 283 -15.58 -4.48 10.81
CA GLY A 283 -15.42 -5.83 10.29
C GLY A 283 -14.06 -6.11 9.63
N GLU A 284 -13.11 -5.18 9.74
CA GLU A 284 -11.84 -5.23 9.01
C GLU A 284 -10.75 -6.03 9.77
N VAL A 285 -10.99 -7.33 9.96
CA VAL A 285 -10.15 -8.18 10.82
C VAL A 285 -8.68 -8.25 10.38
N LEU A 286 -8.39 -8.34 9.08
CA LEU A 286 -7.02 -8.31 8.57
C LEU A 286 -6.31 -6.97 8.88
N ALA A 287 -7.03 -5.87 8.70
CA ALA A 287 -6.52 -4.53 8.99
C ALA A 287 -6.27 -4.36 10.49
N PHE A 288 -7.08 -4.99 11.34
CA PHE A 288 -6.92 -4.97 12.80
C PHE A 288 -5.56 -5.54 13.21
N ALA A 289 -5.21 -6.72 12.70
CA ALA A 289 -3.93 -7.35 13.01
C ALA A 289 -2.75 -6.55 12.48
N ARG A 290 -2.83 -6.06 11.22
CA ARG A 290 -1.78 -5.19 10.64
C ARG A 290 -1.57 -3.91 11.45
N PHE A 291 -2.65 -3.28 11.91
CA PHE A 291 -2.57 -2.09 12.74
C PHE A 291 -1.97 -2.38 14.11
N TYR A 292 -2.31 -3.51 14.73
CA TYR A 292 -1.68 -3.93 15.97
C TYR A 292 -0.16 -4.11 15.79
N GLU A 293 0.29 -4.81 14.74
CA GLU A 293 1.73 -5.04 14.51
C GLU A 293 2.49 -3.73 14.30
N PHE A 294 1.89 -2.83 13.52
CA PHE A 294 2.38 -1.47 13.33
C PHE A 294 2.50 -0.72 14.66
N ALA A 295 1.43 -0.71 15.47
CA ALA A 295 1.42 -0.03 16.76
C ALA A 295 2.43 -0.64 17.75
N ALA A 296 2.54 -1.97 17.79
CA ALA A 296 3.51 -2.68 18.61
C ALA A 296 4.97 -2.41 18.18
N THR A 297 5.20 -2.11 16.89
CA THR A 297 6.52 -1.75 16.38
C THR A 297 6.92 -0.33 16.78
N ILE A 298 6.00 0.63 16.70
CA ILE A 298 6.26 2.04 17.05
C ILE A 298 6.26 2.25 18.57
N TRP A 299 5.30 1.69 19.28
CA TRP A 299 5.09 1.84 20.72
C TRP A 299 5.31 0.51 21.45
N SER A 300 6.51 -0.06 21.29
CA SER A 300 6.87 -1.39 21.81
C SER A 300 6.67 -1.59 23.31
N HIS A 301 6.78 -0.52 24.11
CA HIS A 301 6.52 -0.56 25.56
C HIS A 301 5.05 -0.86 25.91
N ASP A 302 4.11 -0.50 25.03
CA ASP A 302 2.66 -0.74 25.22
C ASP A 302 2.18 -2.01 24.51
N ALA A 303 3.02 -2.69 23.73
CA ALA A 303 2.65 -3.83 22.90
C ALA A 303 1.98 -4.97 23.68
N ARG A 304 2.52 -5.36 24.84
CA ARG A 304 1.93 -6.40 25.70
C ARG A 304 0.53 -6.01 26.17
N ARG A 305 0.37 -4.77 26.61
CA ARG A 305 -0.91 -4.23 27.06
C ARG A 305 -1.94 -4.22 25.92
N LEU A 306 -1.54 -3.76 24.74
CA LEU A 306 -2.40 -3.77 23.55
C LEU A 306 -2.83 -5.20 23.19
N ARG A 307 -1.90 -6.17 23.25
CA ARG A 307 -2.20 -7.59 23.01
C ARG A 307 -3.26 -8.14 23.96
N ASP A 308 -3.19 -7.76 25.23
CA ASP A 308 -4.15 -8.22 26.23
C ASP A 308 -5.56 -7.64 26.04
N LEU A 309 -5.68 -6.51 25.34
CA LEU A 309 -6.98 -5.91 24.99
C LEU A 309 -7.63 -6.54 23.76
N VAL A 310 -6.88 -7.22 22.90
CA VAL A 310 -7.38 -7.77 21.62
C VAL A 310 -8.62 -8.66 21.79
N PRO A 311 -8.65 -9.65 22.69
CA PRO A 311 -9.83 -10.50 22.84
C PRO A 311 -11.09 -9.71 23.18
N ALA A 312 -10.98 -8.71 24.07
CA ALA A 312 -12.11 -7.87 24.44
C ALA A 312 -12.60 -6.99 23.27
N LYS A 313 -11.67 -6.46 22.45
CA LYS A 313 -12.03 -5.68 21.26
C LYS A 313 -12.72 -6.54 20.20
N ILE A 314 -12.19 -7.72 19.89
CA ILE A 314 -12.81 -8.66 18.93
C ILE A 314 -14.18 -9.13 19.44
N LEU A 315 -14.29 -9.50 20.71
CA LEU A 315 -15.55 -9.94 21.29
C LEU A 315 -16.63 -8.84 21.23
N ASN A 316 -16.31 -7.63 21.71
CA ASN A 316 -17.30 -6.57 21.86
C ASN A 316 -17.59 -5.83 20.55
N GLN A 317 -16.56 -5.52 19.75
CA GLN A 317 -16.72 -4.69 18.56
C GLN A 317 -17.02 -5.52 17.32
N TYR A 318 -16.36 -6.68 17.17
CA TYR A 318 -16.53 -7.52 15.99
C TYR A 318 -17.68 -8.54 16.16
N PHE A 319 -17.58 -9.47 17.10
CA PHE A 319 -18.62 -10.50 17.27
C PHE A 319 -19.95 -9.89 17.74
N ALA A 320 -19.94 -9.15 18.84
CA ALA A 320 -21.18 -8.58 19.39
C ALA A 320 -21.69 -7.39 18.54
N GLY A 321 -20.80 -6.47 18.15
CA GLY A 321 -21.14 -5.28 17.37
C GLY A 321 -21.37 -5.57 15.89
N TYR A 322 -20.31 -5.81 15.14
CA TYR A 322 -20.34 -5.95 13.68
C TYR A 322 -21.21 -7.14 13.19
N LEU A 323 -21.05 -8.32 13.80
CA LEU A 323 -21.85 -9.51 13.44
C LEU A 323 -23.21 -9.55 14.15
N GLY A 324 -23.46 -8.66 15.12
CA GLY A 324 -24.76 -8.57 15.80
C GLY A 324 -25.02 -9.66 16.83
N PHE A 325 -24.01 -10.37 17.33
CA PHE A 325 -24.18 -11.42 18.34
C PHE A 325 -24.28 -10.89 19.78
N ALA A 326 -24.53 -9.60 19.98
CA ALA A 326 -24.61 -8.98 21.30
C ALA A 326 -25.65 -9.66 22.20
N GLY A 327 -25.21 -10.16 23.35
CA GLY A 327 -26.08 -10.85 24.31
C GLY A 327 -26.69 -12.18 23.79
N SER A 328 -26.18 -12.71 22.68
CA SER A 328 -26.76 -13.90 22.05
C SER A 328 -26.31 -15.20 22.74
N PRO A 329 -27.21 -16.18 22.95
CA PRO A 329 -26.84 -17.50 23.49
C PRO A 329 -25.70 -18.21 22.74
N PRO A 330 -25.60 -18.15 21.39
CA PRO A 330 -24.52 -18.78 20.64
C PRO A 330 -23.14 -18.24 21.00
N LEU A 331 -23.01 -16.92 21.20
CA LEU A 331 -21.75 -16.31 21.59
C LEU A 331 -21.31 -16.75 22.99
N PHE A 332 -22.24 -16.80 23.96
CA PHE A 332 -21.95 -17.29 25.31
C PHE A 332 -21.60 -18.78 25.34
N LYS A 333 -22.30 -19.58 24.53
CA LYS A 333 -22.00 -21.00 24.38
C LYS A 333 -20.60 -21.21 23.81
N PHE A 334 -20.25 -20.49 22.75
CA PHE A 334 -18.91 -20.53 22.16
C PHE A 334 -17.81 -20.19 23.17
N THR A 335 -17.95 -19.09 23.92
CA THR A 335 -16.92 -18.67 24.88
C THR A 335 -16.76 -19.65 26.05
N ASN A 336 -17.84 -20.30 26.47
CA ASN A 336 -17.81 -21.35 27.50
C ASN A 336 -17.18 -22.65 26.97
N ASP A 337 -17.56 -23.09 25.76
CA ASP A 337 -17.07 -24.33 25.15
C ASP A 337 -15.59 -24.22 24.72
N ASN A 338 -15.08 -22.99 24.51
CA ASN A 338 -13.73 -22.72 24.02
C ASN A 338 -12.91 -21.86 25.00
N PRO A 339 -12.59 -22.30 26.23
CA PRO A 339 -11.97 -21.45 27.26
C PRO A 339 -10.60 -20.85 26.87
N LYS A 340 -9.94 -21.38 25.83
CA LYS A 340 -8.66 -20.87 25.28
C LYS A 340 -8.82 -19.92 24.09
N TRP A 341 -10.04 -19.53 23.70
CA TRP A 341 -10.29 -18.69 22.52
C TRP A 341 -9.48 -17.38 22.54
N ALA A 342 -9.40 -16.73 23.70
CA ALA A 342 -8.66 -15.49 23.89
C ALA A 342 -7.16 -15.66 23.63
N GLU A 343 -6.55 -16.71 24.18
CA GLU A 343 -5.13 -17.01 23.95
C GLU A 343 -4.85 -17.45 22.51
N SER A 344 -5.81 -18.14 21.87
CA SER A 344 -5.72 -18.46 20.45
C SER A 344 -5.62 -17.19 19.60
N LEU A 345 -6.50 -16.20 19.82
CA LEU A 345 -6.44 -14.90 19.12
C LEU A 345 -5.09 -14.20 19.35
N LYS A 346 -4.65 -14.13 20.61
CA LYS A 346 -3.37 -13.51 20.96
C LYS A 346 -2.19 -14.20 20.30
N SER A 347 -2.24 -15.52 20.10
CA SER A 347 -1.13 -16.31 19.55
C SER A 347 -0.93 -16.13 18.05
N THR A 348 -1.98 -15.71 17.34
CA THR A 348 -1.95 -15.53 15.88
C THR A 348 -1.78 -14.07 15.46
N LEU A 349 -1.74 -13.14 16.41
CA LEU A 349 -1.77 -11.71 16.16
C LEU A 349 -0.55 -11.16 15.40
N SER A 350 0.60 -11.85 15.46
CA SER A 350 1.82 -11.52 14.71
C SER A 350 1.85 -12.08 13.28
N ASP A 351 0.73 -12.61 12.82
CA ASP A 351 0.53 -13.08 11.45
C ASP A 351 -0.89 -12.66 11.04
N PRO A 352 -1.05 -11.50 10.37
CA PRO A 352 -2.36 -10.96 10.08
C PRO A 352 -3.28 -11.92 9.32
N VAL A 353 -2.73 -12.73 8.41
CA VAL A 353 -3.50 -13.70 7.63
C VAL A 353 -3.98 -14.84 8.54
N LYS A 354 -3.08 -15.37 9.39
CA LYS A 354 -3.45 -16.41 10.35
C LYS A 354 -4.42 -15.90 11.41
N PHE A 355 -4.31 -14.64 11.82
CA PHE A 355 -5.26 -13.99 12.72
C PHE A 355 -6.65 -13.91 12.10
N GLU A 356 -6.75 -13.41 10.87
CA GLU A 356 -8.02 -13.34 10.13
C GLU A 356 -8.66 -14.73 9.99
N GLN A 357 -7.89 -15.74 9.57
CA GLN A 357 -8.40 -17.12 9.48
C GLN A 357 -8.85 -17.68 10.83
N THR A 358 -8.22 -17.26 11.93
CA THR A 358 -8.58 -17.70 13.28
C THR A 358 -9.90 -17.07 13.70
N VAL A 359 -10.07 -15.76 13.47
CA VAL A 359 -11.34 -15.07 13.74
C VAL A 359 -12.46 -15.64 12.86
N GLN A 360 -12.20 -15.90 11.58
CA GLN A 360 -13.18 -16.50 10.67
C GLN A 360 -13.67 -17.88 11.15
N ARG A 361 -12.75 -18.75 11.59
CA ARG A 361 -13.12 -20.03 12.20
C ARG A 361 -13.95 -19.89 13.48
N MET A 362 -13.68 -18.85 14.27
CA MET A 362 -14.49 -18.54 15.45
C MET A 362 -15.89 -18.05 15.06
N THR A 363 -16.00 -17.19 14.04
CA THR A 363 -17.28 -16.75 13.47
C THR A 363 -18.12 -17.94 13.03
N GLU A 364 -17.56 -18.85 12.23
CA GLU A 364 -18.24 -20.07 11.77
C GLU A 364 -18.69 -20.94 12.94
N ALA A 365 -17.88 -21.09 13.99
CA ALA A 365 -18.25 -21.84 15.18
C ALA A 365 -19.40 -21.20 15.97
N ILE A 366 -19.45 -19.86 16.04
CA ILE A 366 -20.55 -19.12 16.68
C ILE A 366 -21.83 -19.27 15.86
N GLU A 367 -21.74 -19.15 14.53
CA GLU A 367 -22.88 -19.32 13.62
C GLU A 367 -23.47 -20.73 13.66
N LEU A 368 -22.63 -21.77 13.77
CA LEU A 368 -23.08 -23.16 13.93
C LEU A 368 -23.75 -23.43 15.29
N ALA A 369 -23.51 -22.56 16.29
CA ALA A 369 -24.15 -22.64 17.60
C ALA A 369 -25.47 -21.85 17.68
N ALA A 370 -25.82 -21.09 16.64
CA ALA A 370 -27.08 -20.36 16.48
C ALA A 370 -28.17 -21.23 15.86
#